data_AF-A0A1H4Z779-F1
#
_entry.id   AF-A0A1H4Z779-F1
#
_cell.length_a   1.000
_cell.length_b   1.000
_cell.length_c   1.000
_cell.angle_alpha   90.00
_cell.angle_beta   90.00
_cell.angle_gamma   90.00
#
_symmetry.space_group_name_H-M   'P 1'
#
loop_
_entity.id
_entity.type
_entity.pdbx_description
1 polymer ?
#
loop_
_entity_poly.entity_id
_entity_poly.type
_entity_poly.pdbx_seq_one_letter_code
_entity_poly.pdbx_strand_id
1 'polypeptide(L)'
;MLQLILLRHAKTERSSPNGDHGRKLTNRGERDAALIGKHLRERGLVPDLALVSDSERTRQTFDIVTAQFDRPVEQHLDPELYLADSATLLKAVMQTPPPAERIMVIAHNPGMAELAHSLATLGGVADVIDHFPTAALAVFAFDASEWIELNAAKAHLAYFTTPKLLRPDADDTDD
;
A
#
# COMPACT_ATOMS: atom_id res chain seq x y z
N MET A 1 -9.78 -17.07 2.01
CA MET A 1 -8.94 -16.43 0.96
C MET A 1 -8.50 -15.10 1.52
N LEU A 2 -7.20 -14.86 1.58
CA LEU A 2 -6.64 -13.63 2.15
C LEU A 2 -6.25 -12.66 1.03
N GLN A 3 -6.39 -11.35 1.27
CA GLN A 3 -6.05 -10.31 0.31
C GLN A 3 -5.08 -9.29 0.91
N LEU A 4 -3.86 -9.21 0.36
CA LEU A 4 -2.87 -8.20 0.73
C LEU A 4 -2.92 -7.04 -0.25
N ILE A 5 -3.20 -5.85 0.26
CA ILE A 5 -3.14 -4.59 -0.47
C ILE A 5 -1.82 -3.90 -0.11
N LEU A 6 -0.92 -3.75 -1.08
CA LEU A 6 0.28 -2.96 -0.95
C LEU A 6 0.03 -1.56 -1.53
N LEU A 7 0.14 -0.52 -0.71
CA LEU A 7 0.02 0.87 -1.13
C LEU A 7 1.26 1.66 -0.70
N ARG A 8 2.09 2.10 -1.65
CA ARG A 8 3.17 3.03 -1.31
C ARG A 8 2.58 4.38 -0.92
N HIS A 9 3.17 5.06 0.07
CA HIS A 9 2.77 6.42 0.42
C HIS A 9 2.68 7.35 -0.81
N ALA A 10 1.79 8.33 -0.75
CA ALA A 10 1.62 9.31 -1.82
C ALA A 10 2.77 10.33 -1.87
N LYS A 11 2.79 11.16 -2.92
CA LYS A 11 3.87 12.12 -3.17
C LYS A 11 4.02 13.12 -2.01
N THR A 12 5.26 13.40 -1.62
CA THR A 12 5.59 14.26 -0.48
C THR A 12 6.42 15.46 -0.86
N GLU A 13 6.38 16.47 0.01
CA GLU A 13 7.32 17.58 0.03
C GLU A 13 8.76 17.07 0.06
N ARG A 14 9.71 17.86 -0.43
CA ARG A 14 11.13 17.46 -0.51
C ARG A 14 11.82 17.45 0.86
N SER A 15 11.38 18.29 1.78
CA SER A 15 11.95 18.43 3.13
C SER A 15 10.88 18.85 4.13
N SER A 16 11.18 18.68 5.41
CA SER A 16 10.34 19.15 6.52
C SER A 16 11.24 19.64 7.67
N PRO A 17 10.81 20.64 8.44
CA PRO A 17 11.51 21.07 9.66
C PRO A 17 11.70 19.94 10.68
N ASN A 18 10.85 18.91 10.63
CA ASN A 18 10.86 17.77 11.54
C ASN A 18 11.66 16.57 10.97
N GLY A 19 12.54 16.81 9.99
CA GLY A 19 13.32 15.76 9.31
C GLY A 19 12.49 14.93 8.32
N ASP A 20 13.08 13.84 7.79
CA ASP A 20 12.42 13.03 6.76
C ASP A 20 11.08 12.43 7.24
N HIS A 21 11.03 11.98 8.49
CA HIS A 21 9.87 11.35 9.09
C HIS A 21 8.65 12.28 9.13
N GLY A 22 8.89 13.59 9.29
CA GLY A 22 7.85 14.63 9.32
C GLY A 22 7.52 15.27 7.97
N ARG A 23 7.99 14.72 6.84
CA ARG A 23 7.61 15.19 5.50
C ARG A 23 6.13 14.93 5.24
N LYS A 24 5.42 15.96 4.80
CA LYS A 24 3.98 15.90 4.49
C LYS A 24 3.76 15.58 3.02
N LEU A 25 2.53 15.18 2.68
CA LEU A 25 2.08 15.04 1.31
C LEU A 25 2.09 16.41 0.61
N THR A 26 2.37 16.43 -0.70
CA THR A 26 2.07 17.60 -1.52
C THR A 26 0.58 17.63 -1.88
N ASN A 27 0.08 18.77 -2.36
CA ASN A 27 -1.30 18.86 -2.89
C ASN A 27 -1.58 17.78 -3.95
N ARG A 28 -0.59 17.45 -4.79
CA ARG A 28 -0.69 16.34 -5.75
C ARG A 28 -0.78 14.99 -5.04
N GLY A 29 0.07 14.75 -4.03
CA GLY A 29 0.03 13.54 -3.22
C GLY A 29 -1.34 13.32 -2.57
N GLU A 30 -1.95 14.37 -2.03
CA GLU A 30 -3.30 14.31 -1.47
C GLU A 30 -4.35 13.93 -2.52
N ARG A 31 -4.32 14.56 -3.70
CA ARG A 31 -5.21 14.23 -4.83
C ARG A 31 -5.04 12.79 -5.32
N ASP A 32 -3.82 12.28 -5.30
CA ASP A 32 -3.50 10.91 -5.73
C ASP A 32 -3.95 9.88 -4.69
N ALA A 33 -3.74 10.15 -3.40
CA ALA A 33 -4.27 9.33 -2.31
C ALA A 33 -5.81 9.25 -2.36
N ALA A 34 -6.48 10.38 -2.58
CA ALA A 34 -7.95 10.42 -2.69
C ALA A 34 -8.46 9.63 -3.91
N LEU A 35 -7.77 9.72 -5.04
CA LEU A 35 -8.09 8.93 -6.24
C LEU A 35 -7.98 7.42 -5.95
N ILE A 36 -6.88 6.99 -5.33
CA ILE A 36 -6.66 5.59 -4.99
C ILE A 36 -7.71 5.09 -3.99
N GLY A 37 -8.05 5.89 -2.97
CA GLY A 37 -9.12 5.55 -2.03
C GLY A 37 -10.47 5.39 -2.70
N LYS A 38 -10.87 6.34 -3.55
CA LYS A 38 -12.11 6.25 -4.33
C LYS A 38 -12.14 4.98 -5.19
N HIS A 39 -11.02 4.69 -5.86
CA HIS A 39 -10.89 3.52 -6.72
C HIS A 39 -10.96 2.19 -5.96
N LEU A 40 -10.36 2.12 -4.77
CA LEU A 40 -10.49 0.97 -3.86
C LEU A 40 -11.94 0.77 -3.42
N ARG A 41 -12.66 1.84 -3.05
CA ARG A 41 -14.09 1.78 -2.71
C ARG A 41 -14.91 1.23 -3.86
N GLU A 42 -14.76 1.79 -5.05
CA GLU A 42 -15.53 1.40 -6.25
C GLU A 42 -15.31 -0.06 -6.66
N ARG A 43 -14.15 -0.63 -6.31
CA ARG A 43 -13.83 -2.05 -6.53
C ARG A 43 -14.24 -2.98 -5.38
N GLY A 44 -14.79 -2.45 -4.30
CA GLY A 44 -15.11 -3.23 -3.10
C GLY A 44 -13.87 -3.75 -2.36
N LEU A 45 -12.71 -3.09 -2.53
CA LEU A 45 -11.42 -3.46 -1.94
C LEU A 45 -11.09 -2.68 -0.65
N VAL A 46 -12.11 -2.44 0.19
CA VAL A 46 -11.94 -1.81 1.51
C VAL A 46 -11.30 -2.81 2.49
N PRO A 47 -10.13 -2.54 3.09
CA PRO A 47 -9.47 -3.46 4.02
C PRO A 47 -10.16 -3.54 5.38
N ASP A 48 -9.84 -4.60 6.11
CA ASP A 48 -10.27 -4.78 7.51
C ASP A 48 -9.28 -4.11 8.46
N LEU A 49 -7.99 -4.27 8.17
CA LEU A 49 -6.87 -3.71 8.91
C LEU A 49 -5.88 -3.03 7.97
N ALA A 50 -5.33 -1.90 8.39
CA ALA A 50 -4.19 -1.27 7.74
C ALA A 50 -2.97 -1.23 8.67
N LEU A 51 -1.86 -1.83 8.23
CA LEU A 51 -0.54 -1.69 8.82
C LEU A 51 0.14 -0.48 8.17
N VAL A 52 0.43 0.55 8.96
CA VAL A 52 0.86 1.86 8.43
C VAL A 52 2.15 2.27 9.12
N SER A 53 3.19 2.59 8.35
CA SER A 53 4.40 3.20 8.92
C SER A 53 4.03 4.47 9.67
N ASP A 54 4.73 4.73 10.78
CA ASP A 54 4.44 5.86 11.67
C ASP A 54 4.82 7.25 11.10
N SER A 55 5.43 7.33 9.91
CA SER A 55 5.79 8.61 9.28
C SER A 55 4.57 9.46 8.91
N GLU A 56 4.73 10.78 8.90
CA GLU A 56 3.63 11.70 8.63
C GLU A 56 2.98 11.45 7.25
N ARG A 57 3.80 11.22 6.22
CA ARG A 57 3.33 10.92 4.86
C ARG A 57 2.50 9.64 4.73
N THR A 58 2.83 8.59 5.48
CA THR A 58 2.10 7.32 5.44
C THR A 58 0.79 7.45 6.20
N ARG A 59 0.79 8.16 7.32
CA ARG A 59 -0.42 8.52 8.09
C ARG A 59 -1.38 9.38 7.27
N GLN A 60 -0.90 10.45 6.65
CA GLN A 60 -1.73 11.28 5.76
C GLN A 60 -2.26 10.51 4.55
N THR A 61 -1.46 9.61 3.96
CA THR A 61 -1.94 8.73 2.88
C THR A 61 -3.09 7.85 3.37
N PHE A 62 -2.95 7.23 4.55
CA PHE A 62 -4.00 6.42 5.17
C PHE A 62 -5.28 7.22 5.42
N ASP A 63 -5.17 8.40 6.03
CA ASP A 63 -6.31 9.23 6.40
C ASP A 63 -7.11 9.63 5.14
N ILE A 64 -6.43 10.05 4.08
CA ILE A 64 -7.07 10.48 2.84
C ILE A 64 -7.70 9.31 2.08
N VAL A 65 -7.02 8.16 2.04
CA VAL A 65 -7.52 6.95 1.38
C VAL A 65 -8.78 6.45 2.09
N THR A 66 -8.74 6.34 3.43
CA THR A 66 -9.84 5.78 4.22
C THR A 66 -11.02 6.73 4.36
N ALA A 67 -10.80 8.05 4.26
CA ALA A 67 -11.89 9.02 4.14
C ALA A 67 -12.77 8.79 2.90
N GLN A 68 -12.31 8.00 1.92
CA GLN A 68 -13.12 7.59 0.78
C GLN A 68 -13.95 6.33 1.03
N PHE A 69 -13.85 5.65 2.17
CA PHE A 69 -14.57 4.39 2.42
C PHE A 69 -15.89 4.62 3.16
N ASP A 70 -16.85 3.72 2.92
CA ASP A 70 -18.17 3.77 3.56
C ASP A 70 -18.17 3.19 4.99
N ARG A 71 -17.03 2.68 5.46
CA ARG A 71 -16.83 2.15 6.80
C ARG A 71 -15.43 2.51 7.32
N PRO A 72 -15.25 2.61 8.65
CA PRO A 72 -13.92 2.76 9.23
C PRO A 72 -13.04 1.54 8.92
N VAL A 73 -11.74 1.79 8.86
CA VAL A 73 -10.68 0.78 8.74
C VAL A 73 -9.85 0.85 10.00
N GLU A 74 -9.57 -0.29 10.62
CA GLU A 74 -8.70 -0.35 11.78
C GLU A 74 -7.26 0.01 11.37
N GLN A 75 -6.62 0.89 12.12
CA GLN A 75 -5.24 1.32 11.87
C GLN A 75 -4.31 0.73 12.93
N HIS A 76 -3.22 0.13 12.47
CA HIS A 76 -2.07 -0.21 13.29
C HIS A 76 -0.86 0.59 12.83
N LEU A 77 -0.41 1.53 13.66
CA LEU A 77 0.83 2.27 13.42
C LEU A 77 2.02 1.45 13.90
N ASP A 78 2.94 1.17 12.98
CA ASP A 78 4.11 0.36 13.25
C ASP A 78 5.39 1.09 12.79
N PRO A 79 6.24 1.53 13.74
CA PRO A 79 7.53 2.15 13.42
C PRO A 79 8.48 1.23 12.64
N GLU A 80 8.37 -0.10 12.76
CA GLU A 80 9.22 -1.04 12.03
C GLU A 80 8.97 -1.00 10.52
N LEU A 81 7.82 -0.47 10.07
CA LEU A 81 7.50 -0.33 8.65
C LEU A 81 8.17 0.89 7.99
N TYR A 82 8.80 1.78 8.77
CA TYR A 82 9.50 2.94 8.22
C TYR A 82 10.81 2.53 7.53
N LEU A 83 10.87 2.72 6.20
CA LEU A 83 11.98 2.28 5.35
C LEU A 83 12.34 0.79 5.51
N ALA A 84 11.35 -0.03 5.87
CA ALA A 84 11.47 -1.48 6.00
C ALA A 84 11.86 -2.15 4.68
N ASP A 85 12.60 -3.25 4.77
CA ASP A 85 12.81 -4.16 3.65
C ASP A 85 11.60 -5.06 3.39
N SER A 86 11.60 -5.76 2.25
CA SER A 86 10.49 -6.64 1.86
C SER A 86 10.22 -7.77 2.86
N ALA A 87 11.25 -8.30 3.51
CA ALA A 87 11.13 -9.37 4.50
C ALA A 87 10.43 -8.90 5.78
N THR A 88 10.77 -7.70 6.25
CA THR A 88 10.16 -7.06 7.43
C THR A 88 8.68 -6.73 7.15
N LEU A 89 8.37 -6.17 5.98
CA LEU A 89 6.99 -5.92 5.56
C LEU A 89 6.16 -7.21 5.51
N LEU A 90 6.69 -8.28 4.91
CA LEU A 90 6.00 -9.56 4.85
C LEU A 90 5.79 -10.15 6.24
N LYS A 91 6.80 -10.08 7.11
CA LYS A 91 6.71 -10.57 8.49
C LYS A 91 5.61 -9.86 9.27
N ALA A 92 5.48 -8.53 9.15
CA ALA A 92 4.42 -7.77 9.81
C ALA A 92 3.02 -8.22 9.38
N VAL A 93 2.83 -8.47 8.07
CA VAL A 93 1.58 -9.05 7.55
C VAL A 93 1.33 -10.43 8.16
N MET A 94 2.33 -11.32 8.13
CA MET A 94 2.23 -12.69 8.66
C MET A 94 1.91 -12.76 10.16
N GLN A 95 2.30 -11.74 10.92
CA GLN A 95 2.04 -11.63 12.36
C GLN A 95 0.66 -11.07 12.70
N THR A 96 -0.14 -10.69 11.68
CA THR A 96 -1.49 -10.21 11.92
C THR A 96 -2.40 -11.35 12.37
N PRO A 97 -3.01 -11.25 13.56
CA PRO A 97 -3.93 -12.27 14.03
C PRO A 97 -5.26 -12.23 13.25
N PRO A 98 -6.02 -13.34 13.21
CA PRO A 98 -7.40 -13.33 12.75
C PRO A 98 -8.26 -12.30 13.51
N PRO A 99 -9.36 -11.78 12.93
CA PRO A 99 -10.06 -12.28 11.74
C PRO A 99 -9.88 -11.44 10.47
N ALA A 100 -8.90 -10.55 10.39
CA ALA A 100 -8.73 -9.67 9.22
C ALA A 100 -8.44 -10.51 7.95
N GLU A 101 -9.31 -10.48 6.95
CA GLU A 101 -9.12 -11.22 5.69
C GLU A 101 -8.44 -10.35 4.62
N ARG A 102 -8.60 -9.03 4.74
CA ARG A 102 -7.98 -8.06 3.84
C ARG A 102 -7.12 -7.07 4.62
N ILE A 103 -5.81 -7.17 4.43
CA ILE A 103 -4.84 -6.26 5.06
C ILE A 103 -4.33 -5.27 4.02
N MET A 104 -4.27 -4.00 4.39
CA MET A 104 -3.51 -2.99 3.66
C MET A 104 -2.17 -2.71 4.35
N VAL A 105 -1.09 -2.58 3.60
CA VAL A 105 0.20 -2.09 4.08
C VAL A 105 0.51 -0.76 3.41
N ILE A 106 0.76 0.28 4.20
CA ILE A 106 1.16 1.61 3.73
C ILE A 106 2.58 1.92 4.21
N ALA A 107 3.54 1.80 3.31
CA ALA A 107 4.97 1.96 3.62
C ALA A 107 5.76 2.59 2.44
N HIS A 108 7.07 2.31 2.39
CA HIS A 108 8.04 3.04 1.59
C HIS A 108 8.76 2.13 0.58
N ASN A 109 9.30 2.74 -0.46
CA ASN A 109 10.32 2.07 -1.28
C ASN A 109 11.69 2.14 -0.57
N PRO A 110 12.59 1.19 -0.85
CA PRO A 110 12.48 0.12 -1.86
C PRO A 110 11.65 -1.09 -1.43
N GLY A 111 11.46 -1.35 -0.13
CA GLY A 111 10.84 -2.58 0.37
C GLY A 111 9.45 -2.90 -0.21
N MET A 112 8.60 -1.89 -0.43
CA MET A 112 7.30 -2.08 -1.08
C MET A 112 7.40 -2.59 -2.52
N ALA A 113 8.33 -2.04 -3.31
CA ALA A 113 8.55 -2.47 -4.68
C ALA A 113 9.11 -3.90 -4.73
N GLU A 114 10.07 -4.20 -3.87
CA GLU A 114 10.69 -5.52 -3.76
C GLU A 114 9.69 -6.59 -3.32
N LEU A 115 8.83 -6.28 -2.34
CA LEU A 115 7.78 -7.20 -1.90
C LEU A 115 6.77 -7.45 -3.01
N ALA A 116 6.26 -6.39 -3.65
CA ALA A 116 5.31 -6.51 -4.76
C ALA A 116 5.87 -7.35 -5.92
N HIS A 117 7.13 -7.10 -6.31
CA HIS A 117 7.81 -7.86 -7.35
C HIS A 117 8.01 -9.33 -6.95
N SER A 118 8.41 -9.59 -5.70
CA SER A 118 8.61 -10.96 -5.20
C SER A 118 7.31 -11.77 -5.23
N LEU A 119 6.19 -11.18 -4.78
CA LEU A 119 4.88 -11.82 -4.82
C LEU A 119 4.39 -12.02 -6.26
N ALA A 120 4.58 -11.04 -7.15
CA ALA A 120 4.21 -11.18 -8.57
C ALA A 120 5.02 -12.28 -9.27
N THR A 121 6.31 -12.43 -8.92
CA THR A 121 7.18 -13.49 -9.43
C THR A 121 6.68 -14.88 -9.00
N LEU A 122 6.28 -15.05 -7.73
CA LEU A 122 5.70 -16.31 -7.25
C LEU A 122 4.39 -16.66 -7.96
N GLY A 123 3.63 -15.66 -8.40
CA GLY A 123 2.42 -15.82 -9.20
C GLY A 123 2.63 -16.00 -10.71
N GLY A 124 3.88 -15.95 -11.19
CA GLY A 124 4.23 -16.10 -12.62
C GLY A 124 3.95 -14.87 -13.48
N VAL A 125 3.85 -13.67 -12.88
CA VAL A 125 3.46 -12.41 -13.57
C VAL A 125 4.36 -11.23 -13.18
N ALA A 126 5.66 -11.48 -12.97
CA ALA A 126 6.63 -10.46 -12.54
C ALA A 126 6.63 -9.20 -13.43
N ASP A 127 6.53 -9.39 -14.75
CA ASP A 127 6.61 -8.31 -15.75
C ASP A 127 5.43 -7.32 -15.70
N VAL A 128 4.38 -7.61 -14.92
CA VAL A 128 3.23 -6.71 -14.76
C VAL A 128 3.57 -5.50 -13.89
N ILE A 129 4.53 -5.63 -12.97
CA ILE A 129 4.94 -4.55 -12.05
C ILE A 129 6.35 -4.10 -12.42
N ASP A 130 6.44 -3.23 -13.43
CA ASP A 130 7.70 -2.63 -13.87
C ASP A 130 8.22 -1.58 -12.87
N HIS A 131 7.32 -0.73 -12.33
CA HIS A 131 7.66 0.32 -11.37
C HIS A 131 6.61 0.42 -10.25
N PHE A 132 7.05 0.79 -9.04
CA PHE A 132 6.17 1.04 -7.88
C PHE A 132 6.26 2.51 -7.41
N PRO A 133 5.70 3.47 -8.19
CA PRO A 133 5.76 4.91 -7.87
C PRO A 133 4.92 5.27 -6.63
N THR A 134 4.97 6.53 -6.20
CA THR A 134 4.14 7.02 -5.08
C THR A 134 2.66 6.78 -5.35
N ALA A 135 1.91 6.36 -4.32
CA ALA A 135 0.53 5.93 -4.43
C ALA A 135 0.28 4.76 -5.41
N ALA A 136 1.31 4.00 -5.81
CA ALA A 136 1.11 2.72 -6.48
C ALA A 136 0.42 1.72 -5.57
N LEU A 137 -0.51 0.96 -6.15
CA LEU A 137 -1.39 0.03 -5.48
C LEU A 137 -1.28 -1.34 -6.14
N ALA A 138 -0.92 -2.37 -5.38
CA ALA A 138 -1.01 -3.78 -5.80
C ALA A 138 -1.91 -4.56 -4.84
N VAL A 139 -2.67 -5.51 -5.38
CA VAL A 139 -3.53 -6.41 -4.60
C VAL A 139 -3.17 -7.84 -4.94
N PHE A 140 -2.75 -8.59 -3.92
CA PHE A 140 -2.44 -10.00 -4.02
C PHE A 140 -3.51 -10.82 -3.29
N ALA A 141 -4.00 -11.88 -3.93
CA ALA A 141 -4.87 -12.86 -3.33
C ALA A 141 -4.08 -14.12 -3.00
N PHE A 142 -4.37 -14.74 -1.86
CA PHE A 142 -3.75 -15.97 -1.39
C PHE A 142 -4.80 -17.02 -1.09
N ASP A 143 -4.54 -18.24 -1.54
CA ASP A 143 -5.26 -19.44 -1.11
C ASP A 143 -4.66 -19.94 0.21
N ALA A 144 -4.95 -19.18 1.27
CA ALA A 144 -4.52 -19.42 2.64
C ALA A 144 -5.67 -19.11 3.60
N SER A 145 -5.63 -19.73 4.77
CA SER A 145 -6.56 -19.49 5.88
C SER A 145 -5.99 -18.52 6.90
N GLU A 146 -4.68 -18.49 7.08
CA GLU A 146 -4.00 -17.66 8.07
C GLU A 146 -2.81 -16.91 7.47
N TRP A 147 -2.57 -15.69 7.94
CA TRP A 147 -1.47 -14.85 7.43
C TRP A 147 -0.09 -15.47 7.66
N ILE A 148 0.08 -16.28 8.70
CA ILE A 148 1.33 -16.97 8.99
C ILE A 148 1.72 -17.99 7.90
N GLU A 149 0.77 -18.41 7.05
CA GLU A 149 0.97 -19.40 5.98
C GLU A 149 1.54 -18.79 4.69
N LEU A 150 1.65 -17.45 4.59
CA LEU A 150 2.01 -16.75 3.36
C LEU A 150 3.33 -17.19 2.71
N ASN A 151 4.33 -17.62 3.50
CA ASN A 151 5.61 -18.08 2.96
C ASN A 151 5.49 -19.33 2.07
N ALA A 152 4.47 -20.16 2.28
CA ALA A 152 4.20 -21.36 1.48
C ALA A 152 3.05 -21.17 0.47
N ALA A 153 2.30 -20.07 0.59
CA ALA A 153 1.14 -19.80 -0.25
C ALA A 153 1.55 -19.20 -1.60
N LYS A 154 0.88 -19.62 -2.67
CA LYS A 154 1.02 -18.95 -3.97
C LYS A 154 0.27 -17.63 -3.94
N ALA A 155 1.00 -16.54 -4.20
CA ALA A 155 0.41 -15.22 -4.41
C ALA A 155 -0.14 -15.12 -5.83
N HIS A 156 -1.35 -14.61 -5.98
CA HIS A 156 -1.90 -14.21 -7.27
C HIS A 156 -2.06 -12.69 -7.31
N LEU A 157 -1.43 -12.03 -8.28
CA LEU A 157 -1.66 -10.60 -8.50
C LEU A 157 -3.07 -10.40 -9.06
N ALA A 158 -3.99 -10.02 -8.18
CA ALA A 158 -5.39 -9.78 -8.53
C ALA A 158 -5.56 -8.40 -9.20
N TYR A 159 -4.75 -7.41 -8.80
CA TYR A 159 -4.86 -6.07 -9.35
C TYR A 159 -3.59 -5.24 -9.16
N PHE A 160 -3.29 -4.37 -10.12
CA PHE A 160 -2.25 -3.34 -10.01
C PHE A 160 -2.73 -2.05 -10.67
N THR A 161 -2.45 -0.91 -10.05
CA THR A 161 -2.65 0.41 -10.65
C THR A 161 -1.74 1.47 -10.05
N THR A 162 -1.68 2.62 -10.70
CA THR A 162 -1.02 3.83 -10.22
C THR A 162 -1.92 5.03 -10.53
N PRO A 163 -1.70 6.20 -9.90
CA PRO A 163 -2.47 7.39 -10.24
C PRO A 163 -2.42 7.73 -11.73
N LYS A 164 -1.25 7.53 -12.38
CA LYS A 164 -1.06 7.76 -13.82
C LYS A 164 -1.89 6.82 -14.69
N LEU A 165 -2.07 5.57 -14.27
CA LEU A 165 -2.93 4.62 -15.01
C LEU A 165 -4.43 4.95 -14.84
N LEU A 166 -4.82 5.54 -13.71
CA LEU A 166 -6.20 5.97 -13.45
C LEU A 166 -6.53 7.33 -14.08
N ARG A 167 -5.53 8.19 -14.28
CA ARG A 167 -5.62 9.52 -14.89
C ARG A 167 -4.47 9.72 -15.89
N PRO A 168 -4.55 9.11 -17.09
CA PRO A 168 -3.46 9.15 -18.07
C PRO A 168 -3.16 10.55 -18.61
N ASP A 169 -4.16 11.45 -18.60
CA ASP A 169 -4.05 12.81 -19.12
C ASP A 169 -3.65 13.85 -18.06
N ALA A 170 -3.37 13.43 -16.81
CA ALA A 170 -2.93 14.36 -15.77
C ALA A 170 -1.45 14.70 -15.94
N ASP A 171 -1.14 15.98 -16.09
CA ASP A 171 0.23 16.48 -16.20
C ASP A 171 1.04 16.12 -14.93
N ASP A 172 2.23 15.57 -15.15
CA ASP A 172 3.18 15.19 -14.07
C ASP A 172 3.82 16.41 -13.38
N THR A 173 3.45 17.64 -13.76
CA THR A 173 4.13 18.91 -13.41
C THR A 173 3.56 19.65 -12.19
N ASP A 174 2.51 19.14 -11.54
CA ASP A 174 2.01 19.67 -10.27
C ASP A 174 2.94 19.24 -9.10
N ASP A 175 4.13 19.85 -9.01
CA ASP A 175 5.05 19.78 -7.86
C ASP A 175 5.21 21.17 -7.23
#